data_AF-G8BUL7-F1
#
_entry.id   AF-G8BUL7-F1
#
_cell.length_a   1.000
_cell.length_b   1.000
_cell.length_c   1.000
_cell.angle_alpha   90.00
_cell.angle_beta   90.00
_cell.angle_gamma   90.00
#
_symmetry.space_group_name_H-M   'P 1'
#
loop_
_entity.id
_entity.type
_entity.pdbx_description
1 polymer ?
#
loop_
_entity_poly.entity_id
_entity_poly.type
_entity_poly.pdbx_seq_one_letter_code
_entity_poly.pdbx_strand_id
1 'polypeptide(L)'
;MGKNKKKSGNKNNNNNAHANDATVEDKEYVVAEVEPVVVDANEVESVKEEDGQDEVEESKKDNETEVELLKEQIKVLQNQLEQAKIRNDGDPESVPSETSEGSNAELEKVKEERDKYESQYNSLLDRISSMKTIFSNMKASEKEHEATKQRLRELEKENESINQQLEEYESQNLKIKNKVETIEGEKKEMKETIAILNREFSSLENELEDAQSRIKELESDIKISSSSSLHEISSIKKDKERLLTQIDELTLLLDNNKKDINDLEEERDNLANSVETLKNELQKQESIVENLENELTKLEAEHNSSAQSKKMEIASLTAQLETSVEELSKTNKESEALQKKIKDMEESIEANKKMEEKFKEQVVQLGKLRHENVIVNEQLTKALAMIKKSSTSNNVDIELISNLIISFVTLPRADTRKFEVLELISSCLTWDDEKKKQAGLIHSSMKDPDQPARKSSRTQAFISRWTEYLEKESEKDV
;
A
#
# COMPACT_ATOMS: atom_id res chain seq x y z
N MET A 1 -11.51 38.08 -33.18
CA MET A 1 -11.92 37.92 -34.60
C MET A 1 -12.56 36.54 -34.75
N GLY A 2 -13.54 36.27 -35.62
CA GLY A 2 -14.30 37.21 -36.45
C GLY A 2 -14.90 36.55 -37.70
N LYS A 3 -16.19 36.16 -37.62
CA LYS A 3 -17.04 35.56 -38.68
C LYS A 3 -16.77 34.08 -38.99
N ASN A 4 -17.65 33.29 -39.62
CA ASN A 4 -19.11 33.08 -39.66
C ASN A 4 -19.40 32.28 -40.96
N LYS A 5 -20.15 31.17 -40.92
CA LYS A 5 -21.27 30.90 -41.84
C LYS A 5 -22.00 29.58 -41.56
N LYS A 6 -23.30 29.68 -41.29
CA LYS A 6 -24.28 28.61 -41.53
C LYS A 6 -24.60 28.52 -43.03
N LYS A 7 -25.18 27.40 -43.47
CA LYS A 7 -26.33 27.43 -44.39
C LYS A 7 -27.28 26.25 -44.15
N SER A 8 -28.53 26.39 -44.59
CA SER A 8 -29.63 25.45 -44.32
C SER A 8 -30.69 25.52 -45.42
N GLY A 9 -31.33 24.39 -45.72
CA GLY A 9 -32.56 24.23 -46.51
C GLY A 9 -32.94 22.74 -46.50
N ASN A 10 -34.17 22.26 -46.26
CA ASN A 10 -35.54 22.77 -46.45
C ASN A 10 -36.05 22.76 -47.91
N LYS A 11 -36.77 21.70 -48.32
CA LYS A 11 -38.22 21.78 -48.59
C LYS A 11 -38.92 20.46 -49.02
N ASN A 12 -40.16 20.32 -48.55
CA ASN A 12 -41.38 19.81 -49.19
C ASN A 12 -41.58 18.36 -49.74
N ASN A 13 -42.83 17.93 -49.52
CA ASN A 13 -43.75 17.20 -50.42
C ASN A 13 -43.94 15.67 -50.36
N ASN A 14 -44.86 15.26 -49.46
CA ASN A 14 -46.26 14.89 -49.76
C ASN A 14 -46.62 13.59 -50.54
N ASN A 15 -47.85 13.12 -50.29
CA ASN A 15 -48.65 12.08 -50.97
C ASN A 15 -48.38 10.58 -50.68
N ASN A 16 -49.15 10.08 -49.71
CA ASN A 16 -50.26 9.14 -49.92
C ASN A 16 -49.99 7.79 -50.64
N ALA A 17 -50.08 6.69 -49.87
CA ALA A 17 -50.37 5.35 -50.39
C ALA A 17 -51.36 4.64 -49.44
N HIS A 18 -52.50 4.18 -49.97
CA HIS A 18 -53.37 3.24 -49.24
C HIS A 18 -52.74 1.84 -49.28
N ALA A 19 -52.60 1.21 -48.11
CA ALA A 19 -52.47 -0.23 -47.99
C ALA A 19 -53.81 -0.78 -47.49
N ASN A 20 -54.62 -1.34 -48.38
CA ASN A 20 -55.78 -2.13 -47.99
C ASN A 20 -55.37 -3.60 -47.95
N ASP A 21 -55.39 -4.17 -46.75
CA ASP A 21 -55.36 -5.60 -46.51
C ASP A 21 -56.69 -6.24 -46.94
N ALA A 22 -56.64 -7.37 -47.65
CA ALA A 22 -57.80 -8.11 -48.13
C ALA A 22 -57.41 -9.53 -48.59
N THR A 23 -57.29 -10.46 -47.64
CA THR A 23 -57.23 -11.90 -47.93
C THR A 23 -58.55 -12.41 -48.51
N VAL A 24 -58.50 -13.29 -49.51
CA VAL A 24 -59.64 -14.12 -49.93
C VAL A 24 -59.14 -15.53 -50.27
N GLU A 25 -59.77 -16.53 -49.66
CA GLU A 25 -59.61 -17.95 -49.98
C GLU A 25 -60.76 -18.42 -50.88
N ASP A 26 -60.46 -19.04 -52.02
CA ASP A 26 -61.35 -20.02 -52.67
C ASP A 26 -60.47 -21.15 -53.24
N LYS A 27 -60.48 -22.34 -52.63
CA LYS A 27 -61.50 -23.41 -52.67
C LYS A 27 -61.41 -24.26 -53.93
N GLU A 28 -60.95 -25.50 -53.74
CA GLU A 28 -61.08 -26.59 -54.68
C GLU A 28 -62.57 -26.86 -55.00
N TYR A 29 -62.86 -27.26 -56.23
CA TYR A 29 -64.05 -28.04 -56.55
C TYR A 29 -63.71 -29.15 -57.54
N VAL A 30 -63.97 -30.39 -57.15
CA VAL A 30 -63.74 -31.57 -57.97
C VAL A 30 -64.90 -31.71 -58.97
N VAL A 31 -64.57 -32.01 -60.22
CA VAL A 31 -65.55 -32.38 -61.27
C VAL A 31 -65.17 -33.75 -61.82
N ALA A 32 -66.16 -34.60 -62.05
CA ALA A 32 -65.97 -36.03 -62.25
C ALA A 32 -65.68 -36.45 -63.70
N GLU A 33 -64.75 -37.40 -63.79
CA GLU A 33 -64.64 -38.50 -64.73
C GLU A 33 -65.97 -38.93 -65.42
N VAL A 34 -66.02 -38.82 -66.75
CA VAL A 34 -66.95 -39.54 -67.65
C VAL A 34 -66.17 -39.93 -68.92
N GLU A 35 -66.52 -41.08 -69.50
CA GLU A 35 -65.72 -41.83 -70.48
C GLU A 35 -65.64 -41.20 -71.89
N PRO A 36 -64.51 -41.36 -72.62
CA PRO A 36 -64.42 -41.02 -74.03
C PRO A 36 -65.00 -42.14 -74.92
N VAL A 37 -65.87 -41.77 -75.87
CA VAL A 37 -66.40 -42.71 -76.87
C VAL A 37 -65.30 -43.08 -77.88
N VAL A 38 -64.90 -44.34 -77.88
CA VAL A 38 -64.01 -44.93 -78.91
C VAL A 38 -64.86 -45.31 -80.12
N VAL A 39 -64.48 -44.80 -81.30
CA VAL A 39 -65.08 -45.22 -82.58
C VAL A 39 -64.12 -46.21 -83.23
N ASP A 40 -64.33 -47.50 -82.99
CA ASP A 40 -63.52 -48.56 -83.58
C ASP A 40 -63.91 -48.83 -85.04
N ALA A 41 -62.97 -49.32 -85.84
CA ALA A 41 -63.08 -49.36 -87.30
C ALA A 41 -62.41 -50.60 -87.90
N ASN A 42 -63.15 -51.71 -87.94
CA ASN A 42 -63.04 -52.76 -88.97
C ASN A 42 -64.18 -53.78 -88.83
N GLU A 43 -64.89 -54.05 -89.93
CA GLU A 43 -65.12 -55.41 -90.46
C GLU A 43 -66.02 -55.31 -91.71
N VAL A 44 -65.42 -55.56 -92.88
CA VAL A 44 -66.16 -55.85 -94.12
C VAL A 44 -65.81 -57.28 -94.47
N GLU A 45 -66.56 -58.23 -93.91
CA GLU A 45 -66.44 -59.63 -94.27
C GLU A 45 -66.98 -59.89 -95.69
N SER A 46 -66.56 -61.00 -96.28
CA SER A 46 -66.48 -61.21 -97.72
C SER A 46 -67.49 -62.24 -98.25
N VAL A 47 -67.47 -62.42 -99.58
CA VAL A 47 -68.12 -63.50 -100.34
C VAL A 47 -69.64 -63.41 -100.45
N LYS A 48 -70.10 -63.03 -101.65
CA LYS A 48 -70.81 -64.02 -102.47
C LYS A 48 -70.59 -63.81 -103.96
N GLU A 49 -70.17 -64.88 -104.62
CA GLU A 49 -70.13 -65.03 -106.08
C GLU A 49 -71.44 -65.67 -106.53
N GLU A 50 -72.09 -65.08 -107.53
CA GLU A 50 -73.14 -65.61 -108.41
C GLU A 50 -73.04 -64.64 -109.61
N ASP A 51 -72.22 -64.91 -110.62
CA ASP A 51 -72.36 -65.93 -111.67
C ASP A 51 -73.66 -65.76 -112.47
N GLY A 52 -73.53 -65.72 -113.81
CA GLY A 52 -74.51 -65.10 -114.69
C GLY A 52 -73.98 -64.67 -116.05
N GLN A 53 -73.01 -65.40 -116.61
CA GLN A 53 -72.77 -65.40 -118.05
C GLN A 53 -73.65 -66.50 -118.67
N ASP A 54 -74.71 -66.13 -119.42
CA ASP A 54 -75.24 -66.88 -120.57
C ASP A 54 -76.57 -66.27 -121.07
N GLU A 55 -76.53 -65.38 -122.09
CA GLU A 55 -77.70 -65.13 -122.98
C GLU A 55 -77.36 -64.42 -124.33
N VAL A 56 -76.11 -64.46 -124.83
CA VAL A 56 -75.72 -63.76 -126.08
C VAL A 56 -74.83 -64.57 -127.05
N GLU A 57 -74.93 -65.90 -127.06
CA GLU A 57 -74.30 -66.75 -128.11
C GLU A 57 -75.27 -67.58 -128.95
N GLU A 58 -76.50 -67.83 -128.50
CA GLU A 58 -77.42 -68.74 -129.19
C GLU A 58 -77.91 -68.20 -130.55
N SER A 59 -78.05 -66.88 -130.69
CA SER A 59 -78.53 -66.21 -131.90
C SER A 59 -77.54 -66.19 -133.09
N LYS A 60 -76.33 -66.75 -132.96
CA LYS A 60 -75.35 -66.82 -134.06
C LYS A 60 -75.35 -68.14 -134.83
N LYS A 61 -75.70 -69.26 -134.20
CA LYS A 61 -75.65 -70.59 -134.85
C LYS A 61 -76.77 -70.78 -135.87
N ASP A 62 -77.99 -70.38 -135.54
CA ASP A 62 -79.14 -70.48 -136.45
C ASP A 62 -78.87 -69.72 -137.76
N ASN A 63 -78.36 -68.49 -137.66
CA ASN A 63 -77.99 -67.66 -138.81
C ASN A 63 -76.91 -68.30 -139.71
N GLU A 64 -75.94 -69.04 -139.17
CA GLU A 64 -74.97 -69.75 -140.01
C GLU A 64 -75.60 -70.97 -140.69
N THR A 65 -76.43 -71.75 -140.00
CA THR A 65 -77.10 -72.92 -140.59
C THR A 65 -78.11 -72.54 -141.69
N GLU A 66 -78.86 -71.44 -141.52
CA GLU A 66 -79.77 -70.93 -142.54
C GLU A 66 -79.00 -70.36 -143.74
N VAL A 67 -77.84 -69.72 -143.51
CA VAL A 67 -76.94 -69.28 -144.58
C VAL A 67 -76.30 -70.46 -145.34
N GLU A 68 -76.02 -71.60 -144.70
CA GLU A 68 -75.56 -72.81 -145.42
C GLU A 68 -76.68 -73.47 -146.24
N LEU A 69 -77.90 -73.58 -145.69
CA LEU A 69 -79.07 -74.05 -146.44
C LEU A 69 -79.38 -73.15 -147.65
N LEU A 70 -79.28 -71.83 -147.49
CA LEU A 70 -79.45 -70.87 -148.58
C LEU A 70 -78.32 -70.96 -149.62
N LYS A 71 -77.05 -71.20 -149.21
CA LYS A 71 -75.95 -71.49 -150.15
C LYS A 71 -76.19 -72.77 -150.94
N GLU A 72 -76.72 -73.82 -150.31
CA GLU A 72 -77.03 -75.07 -151.00
C GLU A 72 -78.22 -74.93 -151.96
N GLN A 73 -79.27 -74.20 -151.57
CA GLN A 73 -80.37 -73.83 -152.48
C GLN A 73 -79.88 -72.96 -153.65
N ILE A 74 -79.00 -71.98 -153.43
CA ILE A 74 -78.36 -71.20 -154.50
C ILE A 74 -77.54 -72.10 -155.43
N LYS A 75 -76.81 -73.08 -154.89
CA LYS A 75 -76.03 -74.05 -155.69
C LYS A 75 -76.93 -74.97 -156.53
N VAL A 76 -78.09 -75.39 -156.02
CA VAL A 76 -79.11 -76.12 -156.79
C VAL A 76 -79.72 -75.24 -157.88
N LEU A 77 -80.05 -73.98 -157.57
CA LEU A 77 -80.60 -73.02 -158.54
C LEU A 77 -79.58 -72.62 -159.63
N GLN A 78 -78.28 -72.53 -159.32
CA GLN A 78 -77.22 -72.35 -160.32
C GLN A 78 -77.14 -73.56 -161.26
N ASN A 79 -77.19 -74.79 -160.72
CA ASN A 79 -77.20 -76.01 -161.53
C ASN A 79 -78.43 -76.09 -162.46
N GLN A 80 -79.59 -75.60 -162.00
CA GLN A 80 -80.81 -75.50 -162.81
C GLN A 80 -80.71 -74.39 -163.89
N LEU A 81 -80.07 -73.26 -163.59
CA LEU A 81 -79.78 -72.19 -164.55
C LEU A 81 -78.77 -72.61 -165.63
N GLU A 82 -77.83 -73.49 -165.30
CA GLU A 82 -76.82 -74.01 -166.23
C GLU A 82 -77.40 -75.09 -167.16
N GLN A 83 -78.30 -75.94 -166.67
CA GLN A 83 -79.03 -76.92 -167.49
C GLN A 83 -80.11 -76.30 -168.41
N ALA A 84 -80.57 -75.08 -168.12
CA ALA A 84 -81.52 -74.35 -168.96
C ALA A 84 -80.87 -73.62 -170.16
N LYS A 85 -79.54 -73.65 -170.30
CA LYS A 85 -78.77 -72.84 -171.27
C LYS A 85 -78.35 -73.56 -172.57
N ILE A 86 -78.94 -74.71 -172.87
CA ILE A 86 -78.63 -75.51 -174.07
C ILE A 86 -79.90 -75.81 -174.88
N ARG A 87 -80.51 -74.75 -175.43
CA ARG A 87 -81.39 -74.72 -176.62
C ARG A 87 -81.75 -73.27 -176.94
N ASN A 88 -81.81 -72.95 -178.24
CA ASN A 88 -81.85 -71.61 -178.82
C ASN A 88 -80.60 -70.76 -178.47
N ASP A 89 -79.74 -70.32 -179.40
CA ASP A 89 -79.73 -70.40 -180.86
C ASP A 89 -80.88 -69.66 -181.58
N GLY A 90 -80.57 -68.87 -182.61
CA GLY A 90 -81.56 -68.10 -183.39
C GLY A 90 -81.64 -66.59 -183.10
N ASP A 91 -80.98 -65.85 -183.99
CA ASP A 91 -81.43 -64.59 -184.63
C ASP A 91 -82.78 -64.81 -185.38
N PRO A 92 -83.37 -63.90 -186.19
CA PRO A 92 -83.01 -62.52 -186.52
C PRO A 92 -84.17 -61.54 -186.10
N GLU A 93 -84.84 -60.65 -186.87
CA GLU A 93 -84.89 -60.27 -188.29
C GLU A 93 -85.37 -58.82 -188.48
N SER A 94 -85.28 -58.31 -189.71
CA SER A 94 -85.61 -56.94 -190.12
C SER A 94 -86.96 -56.80 -190.85
N VAL A 95 -87.45 -55.55 -190.92
CA VAL A 95 -88.33 -54.94 -191.96
C VAL A 95 -88.06 -55.51 -193.38
N PRO A 96 -89.03 -55.65 -194.36
CA PRO A 96 -90.40 -55.06 -194.47
C PRO A 96 -91.58 -55.97 -194.99
N SER A 97 -92.79 -55.35 -195.00
CA SER A 97 -93.90 -55.42 -195.99
C SER A 97 -94.69 -56.72 -196.36
N GLU A 98 -96.01 -56.62 -196.11
CA GLU A 98 -97.13 -56.84 -197.05
C GLU A 98 -97.31 -58.19 -197.77
N THR A 99 -98.33 -58.98 -197.37
CA THR A 99 -99.68 -58.95 -198.03
C THR A 99 -100.71 -59.85 -197.33
N SER A 100 -101.98 -59.67 -197.69
CA SER A 100 -103.17 -60.48 -197.34
C SER A 100 -103.75 -60.28 -195.93
N GLU A 101 -104.98 -59.75 -195.89
CA GLU A 101 -105.66 -59.29 -194.68
C GLU A 101 -106.57 -60.37 -194.06
N GLY A 102 -106.72 -60.36 -192.72
CA GLY A 102 -107.69 -61.22 -192.03
C GLY A 102 -107.57 -61.26 -190.50
N SER A 103 -106.36 -61.18 -189.95
CA SER A 103 -106.08 -61.56 -188.55
C SER A 103 -105.88 -60.41 -187.56
N ASN A 104 -106.35 -59.19 -187.85
CA ASN A 104 -106.02 -58.00 -187.05
C ASN A 104 -106.64 -57.95 -185.64
N ALA A 105 -107.80 -58.59 -185.41
CA ALA A 105 -108.60 -58.39 -184.19
C ALA A 105 -108.05 -59.06 -182.91
N GLU A 106 -107.25 -60.14 -183.05
CA GLU A 106 -106.63 -60.82 -181.89
C GLU A 106 -105.28 -60.19 -181.53
N LEU A 107 -104.55 -59.67 -182.53
CA LEU A 107 -103.26 -59.03 -182.34
C LEU A 107 -103.35 -57.73 -181.51
N GLU A 108 -104.47 -57.03 -181.57
CA GLU A 108 -104.70 -55.79 -180.83
C GLU A 108 -104.94 -56.03 -179.33
N LYS A 109 -105.70 -57.07 -178.98
CA LYS A 109 -105.89 -57.49 -177.57
C LYS A 109 -104.60 -57.94 -176.92
N VAL A 110 -103.79 -58.72 -177.64
CA VAL A 110 -102.47 -59.18 -177.16
C VAL A 110 -101.52 -58.01 -176.94
N LYS A 111 -101.59 -56.95 -177.77
CA LYS A 111 -100.85 -55.69 -177.52
C LYS A 111 -101.37 -54.97 -176.28
N GLU A 112 -102.68 -54.80 -176.13
CA GLU A 112 -103.26 -54.18 -174.92
C GLU A 112 -102.89 -54.93 -173.62
N GLU A 113 -102.91 -56.26 -173.64
CA GLU A 113 -102.54 -57.09 -172.50
C GLU A 113 -101.04 -57.02 -172.21
N ARG A 114 -100.18 -57.09 -173.24
CA ARG A 114 -98.74 -56.82 -173.12
C ARG A 114 -98.49 -55.45 -172.51
N ASP A 115 -99.13 -54.39 -172.98
CA ASP A 115 -98.88 -53.01 -172.55
C ASP A 115 -99.34 -52.79 -171.08
N LYS A 116 -100.40 -53.49 -170.66
CA LYS A 116 -100.83 -53.56 -169.26
C LYS A 116 -99.81 -54.31 -168.40
N TYR A 117 -99.28 -55.44 -168.86
CA TYR A 117 -98.22 -56.17 -168.15
C TYR A 117 -96.88 -55.42 -168.14
N GLU A 118 -96.53 -54.68 -169.19
CA GLU A 118 -95.33 -53.84 -169.27
C GLU A 118 -95.45 -52.62 -168.35
N SER A 119 -96.64 -52.00 -168.28
CA SER A 119 -96.93 -50.93 -167.31
C SER A 119 -96.88 -51.45 -165.86
N GLN A 120 -97.45 -52.64 -165.59
CA GLN A 120 -97.34 -53.29 -164.28
C GLN A 120 -95.89 -53.65 -163.95
N TYR A 121 -95.12 -54.20 -164.90
CA TYR A 121 -93.71 -54.54 -164.75
C TYR A 121 -92.86 -53.30 -164.48
N ASN A 122 -93.04 -52.21 -165.24
CA ASN A 122 -92.34 -50.95 -165.02
C ASN A 122 -92.73 -50.30 -163.69
N SER A 123 -94.00 -50.36 -163.27
CA SER A 123 -94.42 -49.89 -161.94
C SER A 123 -93.84 -50.75 -160.81
N LEU A 124 -93.71 -52.06 -161.01
CA LEU A 124 -93.00 -52.96 -160.09
C LEU A 124 -91.49 -52.68 -160.09
N LEU A 125 -90.90 -52.35 -161.24
CA LEU A 125 -89.50 -51.98 -161.40
C LEU A 125 -89.20 -50.64 -160.70
N ASP A 126 -90.11 -49.65 -160.80
CA ASP A 126 -90.02 -48.38 -160.07
C ASP A 126 -90.26 -48.57 -158.57
N ARG A 127 -91.14 -49.49 -158.17
CA ARG A 127 -91.31 -49.87 -156.77
C ARG A 127 -90.08 -50.61 -156.23
N ILE A 128 -89.42 -51.43 -157.05
CA ILE A 128 -88.15 -52.09 -156.75
C ILE A 128 -86.99 -51.09 -156.76
N SER A 129 -86.98 -50.09 -157.64
CA SER A 129 -85.91 -49.08 -157.72
C SER A 129 -86.00 -48.08 -156.56
N SER A 130 -87.20 -47.65 -156.20
CA SER A 130 -87.46 -46.85 -155.00
C SER A 130 -87.22 -47.66 -153.72
N MET A 131 -87.65 -48.94 -153.65
CA MET A 131 -87.33 -49.81 -152.52
C MET A 131 -85.81 -50.07 -152.41
N LYS A 132 -85.11 -50.29 -153.52
CA LYS A 132 -83.64 -50.39 -153.56
C LYS A 132 -82.95 -49.08 -153.14
N THR A 133 -83.53 -47.93 -153.48
CA THR A 133 -83.05 -46.62 -153.03
C THR A 133 -83.29 -46.43 -151.53
N ILE A 134 -84.46 -46.82 -151.01
CA ILE A 134 -84.78 -46.82 -149.57
C ILE A 134 -83.84 -47.78 -148.83
N PHE A 135 -83.58 -48.99 -149.33
CA PHE A 135 -82.61 -49.92 -148.75
C PHE A 135 -81.17 -49.41 -148.82
N SER A 136 -80.79 -48.70 -149.90
CA SER A 136 -79.48 -48.05 -150.00
C SER A 136 -79.33 -46.92 -148.98
N ASN A 137 -80.38 -46.11 -148.81
CA ASN A 137 -80.42 -45.01 -147.84
C ASN A 137 -80.50 -45.54 -146.40
N MET A 138 -81.26 -46.61 -146.16
CA MET A 138 -81.35 -47.29 -144.87
C MET A 138 -80.00 -47.93 -144.50
N LYS A 139 -79.32 -48.59 -145.45
CA LYS A 139 -77.96 -49.13 -145.25
C LYS A 139 -76.88 -48.05 -145.12
N ALA A 140 -77.10 -46.86 -145.67
CA ALA A 140 -76.26 -45.69 -145.42
C ALA A 140 -76.51 -45.13 -144.01
N SER A 141 -77.77 -44.97 -143.62
CA SER A 141 -78.18 -44.49 -142.29
C SER A 141 -77.84 -45.48 -141.18
N GLU A 142 -77.88 -46.78 -141.43
CA GLU A 142 -77.41 -47.86 -140.54
C GLU A 142 -75.89 -47.77 -140.31
N LYS A 143 -75.12 -47.54 -141.38
CA LYS A 143 -73.67 -47.27 -141.27
C LYS A 143 -73.37 -45.96 -140.54
N GLU A 144 -74.15 -44.91 -140.79
CA GLU A 144 -74.04 -43.64 -140.07
C GLU A 144 -74.43 -43.79 -138.60
N HIS A 145 -75.43 -44.61 -138.29
CA HIS A 145 -75.84 -44.95 -136.93
C HIS A 145 -74.74 -45.74 -136.20
N GLU A 146 -74.17 -46.78 -136.80
CA GLU A 146 -73.07 -47.51 -136.15
C GLU A 146 -71.79 -46.66 -136.07
N ALA A 147 -71.51 -45.78 -137.04
CA ALA A 147 -70.38 -44.84 -136.95
C ALA A 147 -70.58 -43.77 -135.85
N THR A 148 -71.79 -43.21 -135.72
CA THR A 148 -72.12 -42.28 -134.61
C THR A 148 -72.14 -42.99 -133.27
N LYS A 149 -72.57 -44.26 -133.21
CA LYS A 149 -72.51 -45.12 -132.01
C LYS A 149 -71.08 -45.53 -131.66
N GLN A 150 -70.20 -45.75 -132.63
CA GLN A 150 -68.75 -45.93 -132.40
C GLN A 150 -68.13 -44.66 -131.81
N ARG A 151 -68.38 -43.50 -132.43
CA ARG A 151 -67.95 -42.20 -131.91
C ARG A 151 -68.51 -41.89 -130.52
N LEU A 152 -69.74 -42.31 -130.24
CA LEU A 152 -70.35 -42.15 -128.92
C LEU A 152 -69.64 -43.03 -127.87
N ARG A 153 -69.35 -44.31 -128.18
CA ARG A 153 -68.50 -45.18 -127.32
C ARG A 153 -67.07 -44.65 -127.14
N GLU A 154 -66.52 -43.95 -128.12
CA GLU A 154 -65.21 -43.30 -128.03
C GLU A 154 -65.25 -42.09 -127.07
N LEU A 155 -66.28 -41.24 -127.20
CA LEU A 155 -66.51 -40.09 -126.31
C LEU A 155 -66.89 -40.53 -124.88
N GLU A 156 -67.62 -41.64 -124.71
CA GLU A 156 -67.88 -42.26 -123.40
C GLU A 156 -66.56 -42.66 -122.73
N LYS A 157 -65.66 -43.36 -123.43
CA LYS A 157 -64.33 -43.73 -122.91
C LYS A 157 -63.41 -42.53 -122.64
N GLU A 158 -63.48 -41.49 -123.47
CA GLU A 158 -62.77 -40.23 -123.25
C GLU A 158 -63.27 -39.56 -121.96
N ASN A 159 -64.59 -39.50 -121.77
CA ASN A 159 -65.22 -38.95 -120.57
C ASN A 159 -64.90 -39.80 -119.32
N GLU A 160 -64.97 -41.14 -119.39
CA GLU A 160 -64.51 -42.04 -118.31
C GLU A 160 -63.05 -41.77 -117.93
N SER A 161 -62.14 -41.66 -118.91
CA SER A 161 -60.72 -41.37 -118.69
C SER A 161 -60.49 -39.97 -118.08
N ILE A 162 -61.24 -38.96 -118.53
CA ILE A 162 -61.19 -37.60 -117.96
C ILE A 162 -61.72 -37.59 -116.52
N ASN A 163 -62.80 -38.31 -116.21
CA ASN A 163 -63.32 -38.41 -114.85
C ASN A 163 -62.34 -39.14 -113.92
N GLN A 164 -61.69 -40.22 -114.38
CA GLN A 164 -60.62 -40.90 -113.63
C GLN A 164 -59.43 -39.98 -113.36
N GLN A 165 -59.00 -39.18 -114.34
CA GLN A 165 -57.95 -38.18 -114.14
C GLN A 165 -58.39 -37.07 -113.18
N LEU A 166 -59.65 -36.62 -113.24
CA LEU A 166 -60.20 -35.61 -112.35
C LEU A 166 -60.27 -36.12 -110.90
N GLU A 167 -60.76 -37.35 -110.69
CA GLU A 167 -60.75 -38.01 -109.38
C GLU A 167 -59.32 -38.21 -108.85
N GLU A 168 -58.35 -38.56 -109.71
CA GLU A 168 -56.95 -38.62 -109.29
C GLU A 168 -56.42 -37.23 -108.88
N TYR A 169 -56.67 -36.19 -109.68
CA TYR A 169 -56.26 -34.82 -109.34
C TYR A 169 -56.95 -34.28 -108.08
N GLU A 170 -58.22 -34.61 -107.83
CA GLU A 170 -58.90 -34.29 -106.58
C GLU A 170 -58.28 -35.04 -105.39
N SER A 171 -57.99 -36.34 -105.55
CA SER A 171 -57.27 -37.15 -104.56
C SER A 171 -55.88 -36.59 -104.25
N GLN A 172 -55.13 -36.17 -105.28
CA GLN A 172 -53.81 -35.54 -105.14
C GLN A 172 -53.92 -34.16 -104.46
N ASN A 173 -54.88 -33.31 -104.86
CA ASN A 173 -55.13 -32.02 -104.23
C ASN A 173 -55.50 -32.17 -102.74
N LEU A 174 -56.33 -33.14 -102.38
CA LEU A 174 -56.69 -33.42 -100.99
C LEU A 174 -55.49 -33.91 -100.18
N LYS A 175 -54.66 -34.81 -100.76
CA LYS A 175 -53.38 -35.23 -100.16
C LYS A 175 -52.39 -34.07 -99.97
N ILE A 176 -52.36 -33.09 -100.89
CA ILE A 176 -51.53 -31.89 -100.78
C ILE A 176 -52.09 -30.93 -99.71
N LYS A 177 -53.40 -30.69 -99.70
CA LYS A 177 -54.07 -29.84 -98.71
C LYS A 177 -53.83 -30.35 -97.28
N ASN A 178 -54.02 -31.64 -97.05
CA ASN A 178 -53.76 -32.25 -95.74
C ASN A 178 -52.29 -32.08 -95.32
N LYS A 179 -51.32 -32.29 -96.24
CA LYS A 179 -49.89 -32.05 -95.96
C LYS A 179 -49.58 -30.59 -95.63
N VAL A 180 -50.21 -29.64 -96.32
CA VAL A 180 -50.06 -28.20 -96.02
C VAL A 180 -50.63 -27.88 -94.64
N GLU A 181 -51.77 -28.44 -94.27
CA GLU A 181 -52.38 -28.26 -92.94
C GLU A 181 -51.51 -28.86 -91.83
N THR A 182 -50.93 -30.07 -92.01
CA THR A 182 -49.95 -30.65 -91.08
C THR A 182 -48.71 -29.76 -90.93
N ILE A 183 -48.09 -29.34 -92.03
CA ILE A 183 -46.89 -28.49 -92.01
C ILE A 183 -47.19 -27.11 -91.40
N GLU A 184 -48.41 -26.57 -91.56
CA GLU A 184 -48.79 -25.32 -90.89
C GLU A 184 -49.05 -25.52 -89.38
N GLY A 185 -49.51 -26.71 -88.96
CA GLY A 185 -49.57 -27.13 -87.56
C GLY A 185 -48.19 -27.18 -86.91
N GLU A 186 -47.28 -28.00 -87.47
CA GLU A 186 -45.88 -28.10 -87.06
C GLU A 186 -45.20 -26.72 -86.98
N LYS A 187 -45.47 -25.85 -87.96
CA LYS A 187 -44.94 -24.47 -88.01
C LYS A 187 -45.53 -23.54 -86.96
N LYS A 188 -46.69 -23.85 -86.36
CA LYS A 188 -47.24 -23.12 -85.21
C LYS A 188 -46.59 -23.62 -83.91
N GLU A 189 -46.52 -24.93 -83.72
CA GLU A 189 -45.84 -25.57 -82.57
C GLU A 189 -44.35 -25.17 -82.48
N MET A 190 -43.63 -25.16 -83.61
CA MET A 190 -42.24 -24.71 -83.69
C MET A 190 -42.08 -23.20 -83.39
N LYS A 191 -43.10 -22.37 -83.67
CA LYS A 191 -43.08 -20.95 -83.25
C LYS A 191 -43.37 -20.78 -81.76
N GLU A 192 -44.27 -21.58 -81.20
CA GLU A 192 -44.64 -21.53 -79.80
C GLU A 192 -43.49 -22.01 -78.91
N THR A 193 -42.87 -23.14 -79.25
CA THR A 193 -41.65 -23.62 -78.58
C THR A 193 -40.50 -22.61 -78.66
N ILE A 194 -40.28 -21.95 -79.81
CA ILE A 194 -39.33 -20.82 -79.92
C ILE A 194 -39.75 -19.65 -79.01
N ALA A 195 -41.04 -19.33 -78.88
CA ALA A 195 -41.53 -18.25 -78.02
C ALA A 195 -41.51 -18.59 -76.52
N ILE A 196 -41.48 -19.88 -76.16
CA ILE A 196 -41.24 -20.36 -74.79
C ILE A 196 -39.74 -20.30 -74.49
N LEU A 197 -38.90 -20.90 -75.34
CA LEU A 197 -37.44 -20.95 -75.15
C LEU A 197 -36.80 -19.55 -75.09
N ASN A 198 -37.31 -18.58 -75.86
CA ASN A 198 -36.85 -17.18 -75.74
C ASN A 198 -37.21 -16.54 -74.39
N ARG A 199 -38.37 -16.89 -73.79
CA ARG A 199 -38.73 -16.41 -72.44
C ARG A 199 -37.86 -17.07 -71.36
N GLU A 200 -37.63 -18.38 -71.48
CA GLU A 200 -36.72 -19.11 -70.58
C GLU A 200 -35.30 -18.55 -70.65
N PHE A 201 -34.79 -18.28 -71.87
CA PHE A 201 -33.50 -17.64 -72.07
C PHE A 201 -33.44 -16.25 -71.42
N SER A 202 -34.45 -15.40 -71.61
CA SER A 202 -34.51 -14.10 -70.94
C SER A 202 -34.68 -14.19 -69.43
N SER A 203 -35.34 -15.23 -68.87
CA SER A 203 -35.37 -15.47 -67.42
C SER A 203 -33.96 -15.77 -66.91
N LEU A 204 -33.29 -16.73 -67.56
CA LEU A 204 -31.95 -17.17 -67.20
C LEU A 204 -30.89 -16.06 -67.36
N GLU A 205 -31.06 -15.17 -68.34
CA GLU A 205 -30.20 -14.00 -68.55
C GLU A 205 -30.38 -12.96 -67.42
N ASN A 206 -31.61 -12.72 -66.95
CA ASN A 206 -31.87 -11.88 -65.78
C ASN A 206 -31.32 -12.51 -64.49
N GLU A 207 -31.59 -13.80 -64.25
CA GLU A 207 -31.08 -14.56 -63.10
C GLU A 207 -29.54 -14.55 -63.05
N LEU A 208 -28.89 -14.58 -64.23
CA LEU A 208 -27.44 -14.51 -64.37
C LEU A 208 -26.87 -13.11 -64.08
N GLU A 209 -27.55 -12.01 -64.47
CA GLU A 209 -27.11 -10.66 -64.08
C GLU A 209 -27.39 -10.39 -62.59
N ASP A 210 -28.51 -10.86 -62.03
CA ASP A 210 -28.79 -10.77 -60.59
C ASP A 210 -27.74 -11.56 -59.77
N ALA A 211 -27.38 -12.75 -60.21
CA ALA A 211 -26.30 -13.53 -59.59
C ALA A 211 -24.94 -12.81 -59.69
N GLN A 212 -24.61 -12.23 -60.86
CA GLN A 212 -23.40 -11.41 -61.01
C GLN A 212 -23.43 -10.16 -60.12
N SER A 213 -24.57 -9.48 -60.01
CA SER A 213 -24.77 -8.32 -59.15
C SER A 213 -24.51 -8.68 -57.69
N ARG A 214 -25.08 -9.81 -57.23
CA ARG A 214 -24.88 -10.31 -55.87
C ARG A 214 -23.44 -10.77 -55.61
N ILE A 215 -22.74 -11.31 -56.61
CA ILE A 215 -21.31 -11.62 -56.50
C ILE A 215 -20.49 -10.32 -56.33
N LYS A 216 -20.72 -9.30 -57.16
CA LYS A 216 -20.04 -7.98 -57.07
C LYS A 216 -20.26 -7.32 -55.69
N GLU A 217 -21.46 -7.47 -55.13
CA GLU A 217 -21.82 -6.99 -53.78
C GLU A 217 -21.06 -7.77 -52.69
N LEU A 218 -21.07 -9.11 -52.73
CA LEU A 218 -20.35 -9.95 -51.77
C LEU A 218 -18.82 -9.75 -51.84
N GLU A 219 -18.25 -9.55 -53.02
CA GLU A 219 -16.83 -9.19 -53.17
C GLU A 219 -16.52 -7.83 -52.52
N SER A 220 -17.42 -6.86 -52.64
CA SER A 220 -17.30 -5.56 -51.96
C SER A 220 -17.37 -5.71 -50.44
N ASP A 221 -18.33 -6.47 -49.91
CA ASP A 221 -18.48 -6.71 -48.47
C ASP A 221 -17.27 -7.46 -47.89
N ILE A 222 -16.79 -8.51 -48.57
CA ILE A 222 -15.58 -9.26 -48.19
C ILE A 222 -14.37 -8.32 -48.17
N LYS A 223 -14.24 -7.42 -49.15
CA LYS A 223 -13.14 -6.45 -49.25
C LYS A 223 -13.21 -5.39 -48.14
N ILE A 224 -14.41 -4.86 -47.84
CA ILE A 224 -14.64 -3.91 -46.74
C ILE A 224 -14.31 -4.58 -45.40
N SER A 225 -14.89 -5.76 -45.13
CA SER A 225 -14.64 -6.55 -43.93
C SER A 225 -13.16 -6.86 -43.74
N SER A 226 -12.49 -7.39 -44.78
CA SER A 226 -11.05 -7.67 -44.77
C SER A 226 -10.22 -6.42 -44.48
N SER A 227 -10.57 -5.26 -45.05
CA SER A 227 -9.87 -4.00 -44.78
C SER A 227 -10.07 -3.51 -43.34
N SER A 228 -11.25 -3.73 -42.77
CA SER A 228 -11.57 -3.41 -41.37
C SER A 228 -10.76 -4.30 -40.42
N SER A 229 -10.76 -5.62 -40.62
CA SER A 229 -9.97 -6.56 -39.82
C SER A 229 -8.47 -6.32 -39.94
N LEU A 230 -7.96 -5.97 -41.13
CA LEU A 230 -6.55 -5.56 -41.31
C LEU A 230 -6.22 -4.27 -40.53
N HIS A 231 -7.14 -3.31 -40.46
CA HIS A 231 -6.96 -2.09 -39.67
C HIS A 231 -6.99 -2.36 -38.17
N GLU A 232 -7.91 -3.21 -37.71
CA GLU A 232 -8.01 -3.66 -36.31
C GLU A 232 -6.76 -4.42 -35.88
N ILE A 233 -6.29 -5.39 -36.68
CA ILE A 233 -5.02 -6.11 -36.46
C ILE A 233 -3.84 -5.12 -36.42
N SER A 234 -3.83 -4.09 -37.27
CA SER A 234 -2.79 -3.05 -37.24
C SER A 234 -2.84 -2.20 -35.96
N SER A 235 -4.03 -1.91 -35.43
CA SER A 235 -4.19 -1.20 -34.15
C SER A 235 -3.74 -2.07 -32.97
N ILE A 236 -4.22 -3.31 -32.88
CA ILE A 236 -3.84 -4.28 -31.85
C ILE A 236 -2.31 -4.52 -31.86
N LYS A 237 -1.67 -4.56 -33.03
CA LYS A 237 -0.21 -4.66 -33.13
C LYS A 237 0.50 -3.44 -32.54
N LYS A 238 0.03 -2.22 -32.81
CA LYS A 238 0.60 -0.99 -32.24
C LYS A 238 0.39 -0.90 -30.73
N ASP A 239 -0.77 -1.29 -30.23
CA ASP A 239 -1.02 -1.35 -28.78
C ASP A 239 -0.19 -2.43 -28.09
N LYS A 240 0.04 -3.58 -28.74
CA LYS A 240 0.99 -4.59 -28.26
C LYS A 240 2.43 -4.04 -28.22
N GLU A 241 2.87 -3.36 -29.27
CA GLU A 241 4.21 -2.73 -29.31
C GLU A 241 4.36 -1.68 -28.21
N ARG A 242 3.34 -0.84 -27.97
CA ARG A 242 3.30 0.14 -26.88
C ARG A 242 3.28 -0.49 -25.49
N LEU A 243 2.56 -1.60 -25.31
CA LEU A 243 2.54 -2.32 -24.03
C LEU A 243 3.87 -3.03 -23.75
N LEU A 244 4.57 -3.54 -24.79
CA LEU A 244 5.91 -4.10 -24.64
C LEU A 244 6.92 -3.03 -24.20
N THR A 245 6.95 -1.85 -24.84
CA THR A 245 7.85 -0.77 -24.38
C THR A 245 7.56 -0.32 -22.96
N GLN A 246 6.29 -0.29 -22.54
CA GLN A 246 5.91 0.01 -21.15
C GLN A 246 6.34 -1.10 -20.16
N ILE A 247 6.37 -2.38 -20.58
CA ILE A 247 6.92 -3.47 -19.77
C ILE A 247 8.44 -3.37 -19.66
N ASP A 248 9.14 -3.02 -20.74
CA ASP A 248 10.59 -2.82 -20.73
C ASP A 248 10.99 -1.63 -19.84
N GLU A 249 10.28 -0.50 -19.94
CA GLU A 249 10.43 0.68 -19.07
C GLU A 249 10.22 0.34 -17.58
N LEU A 250 9.13 -0.39 -17.26
CA LEU A 250 8.84 -0.81 -15.88
C LEU A 250 9.84 -1.85 -15.36
N THR A 251 10.39 -2.70 -16.22
CA THR A 251 11.42 -3.69 -15.85
C THR A 251 12.73 -2.98 -15.50
N LEU A 252 13.14 -2.00 -16.31
CA LEU A 252 14.33 -1.18 -16.03
C LEU A 252 14.17 -0.37 -14.74
N LEU A 253 12.99 0.23 -14.51
CA LEU A 253 12.69 0.93 -13.25
C LEU A 253 12.74 -0.02 -12.04
N LEU A 254 12.19 -1.23 -12.19
CA LEU A 254 12.17 -2.25 -11.14
C LEU A 254 13.58 -2.77 -10.82
N ASP A 255 14.44 -2.95 -11.82
CA ASP A 255 15.84 -3.35 -11.61
C ASP A 255 16.70 -2.21 -11.05
N ASN A 256 16.42 -0.95 -11.38
CA ASN A 256 17.04 0.19 -10.67
C ASN A 256 16.61 0.21 -9.20
N ASN A 257 15.31 0.12 -8.92
CA ASN A 257 14.79 0.09 -7.55
C ASN A 257 15.36 -1.10 -6.73
N LYS A 258 15.58 -2.28 -7.34
CA LYS A 258 16.31 -3.38 -6.69
C LYS A 258 17.73 -3.00 -6.32
N LYS A 259 18.45 -2.31 -7.22
CA LYS A 259 19.81 -1.85 -6.96
C LYS A 259 19.81 -0.82 -5.83
N ASP A 260 18.92 0.17 -5.86
CA ASP A 260 18.78 1.18 -4.82
C ASP A 260 18.46 0.55 -3.45
N ILE A 261 17.63 -0.50 -3.43
CA ILE A 261 17.36 -1.30 -2.22
C ILE A 261 18.65 -2.01 -1.74
N ASN A 262 19.37 -2.71 -2.62
CA ASN A 262 20.61 -3.40 -2.24
C ASN A 262 21.67 -2.43 -1.71
N ASP A 263 21.86 -1.29 -2.37
CA ASP A 263 22.79 -0.23 -1.95
C ASP A 263 22.41 0.30 -0.54
N LEU A 264 21.11 0.48 -0.26
CA LEU A 264 20.58 0.86 1.06
C LEU A 264 20.68 -0.24 2.12
N GLU A 265 20.58 -1.53 1.74
CA GLU A 265 20.83 -2.65 2.65
C GLU A 265 22.32 -2.74 3.03
N GLU A 266 23.23 -2.47 2.09
CA GLU A 266 24.66 -2.37 2.37
C GLU A 266 24.97 -1.16 3.27
N GLU A 267 24.36 0.01 3.04
CA GLU A 267 24.49 1.16 3.95
C GLU A 267 23.95 0.84 5.35
N ARG A 268 22.77 0.22 5.46
CA ARG A 268 22.18 -0.25 6.72
C ARG A 268 23.13 -1.15 7.48
N ASP A 269 23.72 -2.15 6.82
CA ASP A 269 24.56 -3.15 7.50
C ASP A 269 25.92 -2.55 7.88
N ASN A 270 26.47 -1.63 7.08
CA ASN A 270 27.64 -0.84 7.46
C ASN A 270 27.37 0.06 8.68
N LEU A 271 26.20 0.71 8.74
CA LEU A 271 25.78 1.50 9.90
C LEU A 271 25.54 0.62 11.14
N ALA A 272 24.93 -0.55 10.99
CA ALA A 272 24.72 -1.51 12.08
C ALA A 272 26.06 -2.01 12.66
N ASN A 273 27.01 -2.37 11.80
CA ASN A 273 28.38 -2.72 12.20
C ASN A 273 29.06 -1.56 12.93
N SER A 274 28.95 -0.34 12.41
CA SER A 274 29.49 0.88 13.05
C SER A 274 28.92 1.08 14.46
N VAL A 275 27.59 1.01 14.62
CA VAL A 275 26.90 1.12 15.91
C VAL A 275 27.37 0.04 16.89
N GLU A 276 27.53 -1.21 16.44
CA GLU A 276 28.01 -2.28 17.31
C GLU A 276 29.49 -2.06 17.71
N THR A 277 30.37 -1.57 16.82
CA THR A 277 31.75 -1.22 17.22
C THR A 277 31.80 -0.07 18.21
N LEU A 278 30.97 0.96 18.04
CA LEU A 278 30.86 2.08 18.98
C LEU A 278 30.31 1.64 20.34
N LYS A 279 29.36 0.70 20.36
CA LYS A 279 28.81 0.08 21.58
C LYS A 279 29.84 -0.77 22.32
N ASN A 280 30.68 -1.52 21.61
CA ASN A 280 31.78 -2.28 22.23
C ASN A 280 32.86 -1.35 22.79
N GLU A 281 33.20 -0.24 22.11
CA GLU A 281 34.12 0.75 22.66
C GLU A 281 33.50 1.51 23.85
N LEU A 282 32.20 1.83 23.82
CA LEU A 282 31.49 2.42 24.96
C LEU A 282 31.56 1.50 26.19
N GLN A 283 31.20 0.23 26.06
CA GLN A 283 31.28 -0.75 27.15
C GLN A 283 32.71 -0.90 27.70
N LYS A 284 33.71 -0.82 26.82
CA LYS A 284 35.12 -0.79 27.20
C LYS A 284 35.48 0.48 27.99
N GLN A 285 35.03 1.66 27.57
CA GLN A 285 35.22 2.90 28.31
C GLN A 285 34.48 2.89 29.67
N GLU A 286 33.26 2.38 29.72
CA GLU A 286 32.50 2.17 30.97
C GLU A 286 33.30 1.29 31.95
N SER A 287 33.87 0.17 31.48
CA SER A 287 34.72 -0.68 32.32
C SER A 287 36.03 -0.01 32.77
N ILE A 288 36.58 0.92 31.98
CA ILE A 288 37.75 1.71 32.37
C ILE A 288 37.37 2.73 33.45
N VAL A 289 36.22 3.40 33.32
CA VAL A 289 35.69 4.31 34.33
C VAL A 289 35.41 3.56 35.64
N GLU A 290 34.73 2.41 35.60
CA GLU A 290 34.47 1.59 36.79
C GLU A 290 35.79 1.17 37.49
N ASN A 291 36.82 0.78 36.73
CA ASN A 291 38.13 0.47 37.30
C ASN A 291 38.80 1.70 37.94
N LEU A 292 38.74 2.87 37.30
CA LEU A 292 39.30 4.13 37.83
C LEU A 292 38.55 4.62 39.08
N GLU A 293 37.23 4.47 39.15
CA GLU A 293 36.43 4.76 40.35
C GLU A 293 36.78 3.80 41.50
N ASN A 294 37.00 2.51 41.18
CA ASN A 294 37.49 1.51 42.14
C ASN A 294 38.96 1.72 42.56
N GLU A 295 39.78 2.44 41.80
CA GLU A 295 41.12 2.88 42.24
C GLU A 295 41.06 4.17 43.05
N LEU A 296 40.23 5.14 42.64
CA LEU A 296 40.02 6.39 43.37
C LEU A 296 39.49 6.13 44.79
N THR A 297 38.45 5.31 44.92
CA THR A 297 37.86 4.97 46.23
C THR A 297 38.82 4.21 47.15
N LYS A 298 39.72 3.37 46.61
CA LYS A 298 40.83 2.78 47.38
C LYS A 298 41.81 3.84 47.86
N LEU A 299 42.25 4.73 46.96
CA LEU A 299 43.16 5.83 47.31
C LEU A 299 42.55 6.79 48.34
N GLU A 300 41.25 7.06 48.27
CA GLU A 300 40.53 7.85 49.27
C GLU A 300 40.45 7.13 50.63
N ALA A 301 40.25 5.80 50.65
CA ALA A 301 40.26 5.00 51.88
C ALA A 301 41.67 4.91 52.50
N GLU A 302 42.71 4.71 51.70
CA GLU A 302 44.12 4.75 52.12
C GLU A 302 44.51 6.14 52.63
N HIS A 303 44.11 7.20 51.92
CA HIS A 303 44.36 8.58 52.34
C HIS A 303 43.63 8.91 53.65
N ASN A 304 42.35 8.53 53.80
CA ASN A 304 41.58 8.79 55.02
C ASN A 304 42.12 8.00 56.22
N SER A 305 42.50 6.73 56.05
CA SER A 305 43.10 5.93 57.13
C SER A 305 44.50 6.45 57.51
N SER A 306 45.32 6.85 56.55
CA SER A 306 46.60 7.54 56.78
C SER A 306 46.42 8.87 57.51
N ALA A 307 45.45 9.69 57.10
CA ALA A 307 45.12 10.96 57.75
C ALA A 307 44.54 10.76 59.16
N GLN A 308 43.76 9.69 59.40
CA GLN A 308 43.26 9.32 60.72
C GLN A 308 44.41 8.85 61.64
N SER A 309 45.33 8.03 61.12
CA SER A 309 46.54 7.61 61.85
C SER A 309 47.38 8.82 62.25
N LYS A 310 47.65 9.74 61.33
CA LYS A 310 48.37 11.00 61.61
C LYS A 310 47.63 11.90 62.60
N LYS A 311 46.30 11.95 62.58
CA LYS A 311 45.51 12.66 63.60
C LYS A 311 45.65 12.03 64.99
N MET A 312 45.69 10.70 65.09
CA MET A 312 45.93 9.99 66.35
C MET A 312 47.36 10.21 66.87
N GLU A 313 48.36 10.17 65.99
CA GLU A 313 49.75 10.50 66.29
C GLU A 313 49.89 11.94 66.81
N ILE A 314 49.35 12.92 66.08
CA ILE A 314 49.34 14.34 66.49
C ILE A 314 48.60 14.54 67.82
N ALA A 315 47.47 13.87 68.05
CA ALA A 315 46.76 13.94 69.32
C ALA A 315 47.60 13.36 70.48
N SER A 316 48.29 12.24 70.26
CA SER A 316 49.19 11.65 71.26
C SER A 316 50.39 12.55 71.55
N LEU A 317 51.02 13.12 70.52
CA LEU A 317 52.13 14.07 70.67
C LEU A 317 51.69 15.38 71.35
N THR A 318 50.46 15.83 71.09
CA THR A 318 49.89 17.02 71.75
C THR A 318 49.63 16.75 73.22
N ALA A 319 49.07 15.59 73.59
CA ALA A 319 48.90 15.20 74.99
C ALA A 319 50.25 15.02 75.72
N GLN A 320 51.25 14.43 75.05
CA GLN A 320 52.62 14.36 75.59
C GLN A 320 53.21 15.76 75.81
N LEU A 321 53.07 16.66 74.83
CA LEU A 321 53.52 18.06 74.96
C LEU A 321 52.79 18.79 76.10
N GLU A 322 51.48 18.63 76.22
CA GLU A 322 50.65 19.26 77.26
C GLU A 322 51.02 18.74 78.66
N THR A 323 51.24 17.44 78.83
CA THR A 323 51.75 16.88 80.11
C THR A 323 53.16 17.38 80.45
N SER A 324 54.09 17.45 79.48
CA SER A 324 55.40 18.05 79.70
C SER A 324 55.34 19.55 80.00
N VAL A 325 54.39 20.30 79.41
CA VAL A 325 54.14 21.71 79.74
C VAL A 325 53.54 21.87 81.14
N GLU A 326 52.65 20.97 81.56
CA GLU A 326 52.18 20.92 82.94
C GLU A 326 53.33 20.66 83.93
N GLU A 327 54.19 19.68 83.66
CA GLU A 327 55.37 19.34 84.47
C GLU A 327 56.38 20.48 84.53
N LEU A 328 56.65 21.14 83.39
CA LEU A 328 57.44 22.38 83.35
C LEU A 328 56.77 23.50 84.16
N SER A 329 55.45 23.61 84.15
CA SER A 329 54.74 24.62 84.97
C SER A 329 54.81 24.31 86.47
N LYS A 330 54.82 23.03 86.86
CA LYS A 330 54.94 22.56 88.26
C LYS A 330 56.37 22.82 88.76
N THR A 331 57.37 22.33 88.03
CA THR A 331 58.79 22.55 88.34
C THR A 331 59.18 24.03 88.30
N ASN A 332 58.60 24.85 87.42
CA ASN A 332 58.81 26.31 87.43
C ASN A 332 58.19 26.97 88.68
N LYS A 333 56.97 26.60 89.10
CA LYS A 333 56.37 27.09 90.37
C LYS A 333 57.18 26.66 91.59
N GLU A 334 57.72 25.45 91.58
CA GLU A 334 58.62 24.95 92.62
C GLU A 334 59.95 25.74 92.63
N SER A 335 60.51 26.04 91.45
CA SER A 335 61.69 26.90 91.30
C SER A 335 61.43 28.33 91.79
N GLU A 336 60.30 28.95 91.42
CA GLU A 336 59.88 30.27 91.93
C GLU A 336 59.70 30.27 93.45
N ALA A 337 59.09 29.21 94.01
CA ALA A 337 58.92 29.05 95.46
C ALA A 337 60.27 28.87 96.19
N LEU A 338 61.20 28.10 95.62
CA LEU A 338 62.56 27.96 96.12
C LEU A 338 63.35 29.27 96.01
N GLN A 339 63.24 29.99 94.90
CA GLN A 339 63.90 31.27 94.67
C GLN A 339 63.37 32.37 95.62
N LYS A 340 62.06 32.40 95.86
CA LYS A 340 61.47 33.24 96.91
C LYS A 340 62.01 32.85 98.30
N LYS A 341 62.04 31.55 98.62
CA LYS A 341 62.56 31.07 99.92
C LYS A 341 64.06 31.40 100.10
N ILE A 342 64.85 31.40 99.04
CA ILE A 342 66.24 31.89 99.04
C ILE A 342 66.26 33.39 99.37
N LYS A 343 65.46 34.21 98.68
CA LYS A 343 65.36 35.65 98.95
C LYS A 343 64.89 35.97 100.38
N ASP A 344 63.90 35.24 100.90
CA ASP A 344 63.42 35.36 102.28
C ASP A 344 64.56 35.01 103.29
N MET A 345 65.43 34.05 102.95
CA MET A 345 66.62 33.71 103.74
C MET A 345 67.75 34.75 103.59
N GLU A 346 67.96 35.34 102.41
CA GLU A 346 68.90 36.43 102.18
C GLU A 346 68.52 37.68 102.98
N GLU A 347 67.23 38.06 102.98
CA GLU A 347 66.72 39.16 103.81
C GLU A 347 66.87 38.88 105.31
N SER A 348 66.68 37.63 105.74
CA SER A 348 66.93 37.20 107.12
C SER A 348 68.43 37.25 107.50
N ILE A 349 69.33 36.86 106.59
CA ILE A 349 70.78 36.99 106.75
C ILE A 349 71.18 38.46 106.84
N GLU A 350 70.61 39.33 106.00
CA GLU A 350 70.89 40.77 106.00
C GLU A 350 70.35 41.47 107.27
N ALA A 351 69.22 41.01 107.80
CA ALA A 351 68.73 41.43 109.12
C ALA A 351 69.66 40.97 110.25
N ASN A 352 70.17 39.74 110.20
CA ASN A 352 71.14 39.22 111.18
C ASN A 352 72.46 39.98 111.14
N LYS A 353 73.00 40.34 109.96
CA LYS A 353 74.19 41.22 109.85
C LYS A 353 73.98 42.55 110.57
N LYS A 354 72.84 43.21 110.35
CA LYS A 354 72.48 44.49 111.00
C LYS A 354 72.28 44.34 112.51
N MET A 355 71.87 43.15 112.99
CA MET A 355 71.84 42.84 114.41
C MET A 355 73.24 42.58 114.98
N GLU A 356 74.13 41.91 114.25
CA GLU A 356 75.54 41.79 114.64
C GLU A 356 76.26 43.14 114.72
N GLU A 357 76.01 44.06 113.77
CA GLU A 357 76.58 45.41 113.80
C GLU A 357 76.15 46.16 115.06
N LYS A 358 74.85 46.18 115.36
CA LYS A 358 74.32 46.76 116.62
C LYS A 358 74.92 46.07 117.87
N PHE A 359 75.13 44.76 117.83
CA PHE A 359 75.75 44.02 118.93
C PHE A 359 77.23 44.42 119.10
N LYS A 360 77.97 44.59 118.01
CA LYS A 360 79.36 45.09 118.01
C LYS A 360 79.44 46.53 118.52
N GLU A 361 78.51 47.41 118.13
CA GLU A 361 78.38 48.76 118.68
C GLU A 361 78.10 48.75 120.19
N GLN A 362 77.17 47.91 120.66
CA GLN A 362 76.88 47.75 122.09
C GLN A 362 78.08 47.22 122.87
N VAL A 363 78.86 46.28 122.32
CA VAL A 363 80.10 45.81 122.93
C VAL A 363 81.16 46.93 123.00
N VAL A 364 81.25 47.80 121.98
CA VAL A 364 82.14 48.99 122.03
C VAL A 364 81.67 50.01 123.08
N GLN A 365 80.36 50.23 123.22
CA GLN A 365 79.81 51.09 124.28
C GLN A 365 80.08 50.48 125.68
N LEU A 366 79.93 49.17 125.84
CA LEU A 366 80.28 48.45 127.08
C LEU A 366 81.77 48.57 127.40
N GLY A 367 82.64 48.55 126.37
CA GLY A 367 84.07 48.80 126.49
C GLY A 367 84.39 50.21 127.01
N LYS A 368 83.71 51.24 126.48
CA LYS A 368 83.84 52.63 126.96
C LYS A 368 83.43 52.76 128.43
N LEU A 369 82.23 52.27 128.79
CA LEU A 369 81.70 52.31 130.16
C LEU A 369 82.57 51.52 131.16
N ARG A 370 83.22 50.43 130.71
CA ARG A 370 84.23 49.71 131.52
C ARG A 370 85.49 50.54 131.76
N HIS A 371 86.02 51.20 130.73
CA HIS A 371 87.21 52.04 130.88
C HIS A 371 86.96 53.23 131.80
N GLU A 372 85.77 53.84 131.69
CA GLU A 372 85.31 54.94 132.55
C GLU A 372 85.23 54.52 134.03
N ASN A 373 84.67 53.33 134.33
CA ASN A 373 84.66 52.75 135.68
C ASN A 373 86.06 52.44 136.24
N VAL A 374 87.03 52.09 135.38
CA VAL A 374 88.43 51.85 135.79
C VAL A 374 89.11 53.17 136.17
N ILE A 375 88.92 54.22 135.37
CA ILE A 375 89.47 55.56 135.64
C ILE A 375 88.94 56.12 136.98
N VAL A 376 87.64 55.98 137.25
CA VAL A 376 87.03 56.44 138.51
C VAL A 376 87.61 55.70 139.73
N ASN A 377 87.85 54.38 139.63
CA ASN A 377 88.50 53.62 140.71
C ASN A 377 89.95 54.06 140.96
N GLU A 378 90.71 54.40 139.92
CA GLU A 378 92.08 54.87 140.07
C GLU A 378 92.13 56.24 140.78
N GLN A 379 91.21 57.14 140.43
CA GLN A 379 91.05 58.45 141.10
C GLN A 379 90.68 58.30 142.58
N LEU A 380 89.73 57.40 142.89
CA LEU A 380 89.34 57.10 144.29
C LEU A 380 90.52 56.54 145.10
N THR A 381 91.32 55.66 144.49
CA THR A 381 92.49 55.05 145.13
C THR A 381 93.59 56.08 145.43
N LYS A 382 93.84 57.03 144.51
CA LYS A 382 94.80 58.12 144.71
C LYS A 382 94.37 59.10 145.82
N ALA A 383 93.07 59.36 145.96
CA ALA A 383 92.55 60.20 147.05
C ALA A 383 92.74 59.55 148.45
N LEU A 384 92.43 58.26 148.58
CA LEU A 384 92.55 57.53 149.86
C LEU A 384 93.98 57.45 150.40
N ALA A 385 94.99 57.43 149.53
CA ALA A 385 96.39 57.41 149.94
C ALA A 385 96.86 58.72 150.62
N MET A 386 96.26 59.86 150.25
CA MET A 386 96.74 61.19 150.67
C MET A 386 96.14 61.65 152.01
N ILE A 387 94.97 61.13 152.39
CA ILE A 387 94.25 61.52 153.62
C ILE A 387 94.86 60.91 154.90
N LYS A 388 95.66 59.84 154.79
CA LYS A 388 96.11 59.04 155.95
C LYS A 388 97.38 59.55 156.66
N LYS A 389 97.75 60.84 156.54
CA LYS A 389 99.04 61.34 157.04
C LYS A 389 99.05 62.68 157.81
N SER A 390 97.90 63.28 158.13
CA SER A 390 97.86 64.55 158.87
C SER A 390 96.56 64.81 159.65
N SER A 391 96.58 64.51 160.97
CA SER A 391 96.05 65.37 162.06
C SER A 391 95.75 64.57 163.34
N THR A 392 96.41 64.91 164.45
CA THR A 392 95.99 64.60 165.84
C THR A 392 96.58 65.65 166.78
N SER A 393 95.77 66.24 167.67
CA SER A 393 96.22 67.21 168.68
C SER A 393 95.25 67.29 169.86
N ASN A 394 95.77 67.29 171.09
CA ASN A 394 95.21 67.94 172.30
C ASN A 394 96.02 67.56 173.56
N ASN A 395 96.65 68.53 174.21
CA ASN A 395 97.04 68.54 175.64
C ASN A 395 97.55 69.95 176.02
N VAL A 396 97.74 70.22 177.32
CA VAL A 396 97.99 71.57 177.89
C VAL A 396 99.30 71.62 178.70
N ASP A 397 99.98 72.76 178.69
CA ASP A 397 101.32 72.98 179.28
C ASP A 397 101.35 73.12 180.81
N ILE A 398 102.49 72.73 181.39
CA ILE A 398 102.69 72.53 182.84
C ILE A 398 103.38 73.71 183.54
N GLU A 399 104.33 74.38 182.88
CA GLU A 399 105.20 75.38 183.54
C GLU A 399 104.45 76.60 184.07
N LEU A 400 103.37 77.02 183.38
CA LEU A 400 102.52 78.13 183.79
C LEU A 400 101.89 77.90 185.18
N ILE A 401 101.46 76.67 185.46
CA ILE A 401 100.76 76.30 186.69
C ILE A 401 101.71 76.36 187.90
N SER A 402 102.97 75.94 187.72
CA SER A 402 103.98 75.91 188.78
C SER A 402 104.21 77.29 189.40
N ASN A 403 104.34 78.32 188.56
CA ASN A 403 104.62 79.70 189.01
C ASN A 403 103.47 80.30 189.84
N LEU A 404 102.20 80.01 189.52
CA LEU A 404 101.06 80.47 190.33
C LEU A 404 101.08 79.83 191.73
N ILE A 405 101.40 78.53 191.82
CA ILE A 405 101.43 77.82 193.11
C ILE A 405 102.54 78.35 194.02
N ILE A 406 103.73 78.66 193.49
CA ILE A 406 104.84 79.22 194.27
C ILE A 406 104.49 80.60 194.84
N SER A 407 103.86 81.47 194.03
CA SER A 407 103.40 82.80 194.47
C SER A 407 102.33 82.72 195.56
N PHE A 408 101.45 81.71 195.52
CA PHE A 408 100.41 81.51 196.53
C PHE A 408 100.98 81.16 197.92
N VAL A 409 102.04 80.36 198.00
CA VAL A 409 102.56 79.82 199.28
C VAL A 409 103.28 80.90 200.12
N THR A 410 103.93 81.88 199.49
CA THR A 410 104.70 82.93 200.18
C THR A 410 103.84 84.03 200.81
N LEU A 411 102.56 84.16 200.45
CA LEU A 411 101.67 85.21 200.95
C LEU A 411 101.10 84.92 202.36
N PRO A 412 101.19 85.88 203.32
CA PRO A 412 100.60 85.76 204.67
C PRO A 412 99.10 85.46 204.67
N ARG A 413 98.62 84.80 205.74
CA ARG A 413 97.26 84.24 205.86
C ARG A 413 96.11 85.25 206.01
N ALA A 414 96.36 86.56 205.90
CA ALA A 414 95.38 87.62 206.12
C ALA A 414 95.24 88.60 204.93
N ASP A 415 95.86 88.29 203.77
CA ASP A 415 95.78 89.12 202.56
C ASP A 415 94.65 88.63 201.64
N THR A 416 93.77 89.54 201.20
CA THR A 416 92.63 89.22 200.32
C THR A 416 93.03 88.73 198.94
N ARG A 417 94.20 89.16 198.43
CA ARG A 417 94.73 88.76 197.10
C ARG A 417 94.96 87.26 196.97
N LYS A 418 94.99 86.53 198.09
CA LYS A 418 95.13 85.08 198.13
C LYS A 418 93.93 84.34 197.49
N PHE A 419 92.75 84.95 197.42
CA PHE A 419 91.58 84.38 196.75
C PHE A 419 91.59 84.61 195.23
N GLU A 420 92.03 85.78 194.76
CA GLU A 420 92.14 86.11 193.32
C GLU A 420 93.07 85.12 192.58
N VAL A 421 94.19 84.77 193.21
CA VAL A 421 95.14 83.75 192.69
C VAL A 421 94.48 82.35 192.62
N LEU A 422 93.58 82.03 193.56
CA LEU A 422 92.87 80.74 193.59
C LEU A 422 91.82 80.65 192.48
N GLU A 423 91.13 81.76 192.20
CA GLU A 423 90.13 81.85 191.13
C GLU A 423 90.78 81.69 189.74
N LEU A 424 91.93 82.34 189.51
CA LEU A 424 92.73 82.17 188.28
C LEU A 424 93.17 80.72 188.05
N ILE A 425 93.60 80.01 189.09
CA ILE A 425 93.93 78.57 189.02
C ILE A 425 92.70 77.74 188.62
N SER A 426 91.52 78.06 189.18
CA SER A 426 90.27 77.35 188.87
C SER A 426 89.83 77.51 187.41
N SER A 427 90.10 78.67 186.80
CA SER A 427 89.82 78.96 185.39
C SER A 427 90.78 78.20 184.46
N CYS A 428 92.09 78.32 184.72
CA CYS A 428 93.12 77.70 183.88
C CYS A 428 93.04 76.16 183.84
N LEU A 429 92.68 75.53 184.95
CA LEU A 429 92.56 74.06 185.04
C LEU A 429 91.11 73.54 184.87
N THR A 430 90.21 74.37 184.32
CA THR A 430 88.79 74.09 184.07
C THR A 430 88.10 73.34 185.23
N TRP A 431 88.20 73.89 186.44
CA TRP A 431 87.60 73.29 187.63
C TRP A 431 86.08 73.32 187.57
N ASP A 432 85.49 72.13 187.46
CA ASP A 432 84.08 71.86 187.76
C ASP A 432 83.72 72.29 189.20
N ASP A 433 82.45 72.61 189.44
CA ASP A 433 82.02 73.37 190.63
C ASP A 433 82.15 72.58 191.95
N GLU A 434 82.25 71.26 191.91
CA GLU A 434 82.64 70.45 193.09
C GLU A 434 84.08 70.73 193.55
N LYS A 435 85.02 70.99 192.63
CA LYS A 435 86.41 71.33 192.98
C LYS A 435 86.48 72.73 193.57
N LYS A 436 85.71 73.68 193.00
CA LYS A 436 85.58 75.05 193.55
C LYS A 436 84.97 75.04 194.96
N LYS A 437 83.98 74.19 195.25
CA LYS A 437 83.47 73.95 196.62
C LYS A 437 84.57 73.50 197.58
N GLN A 438 85.33 72.46 197.24
CA GLN A 438 86.35 71.90 198.15
C GLN A 438 87.50 72.89 198.44
N ALA A 439 87.81 73.78 197.48
CA ALA A 439 88.75 74.89 197.66
C ALA A 439 88.19 76.07 198.48
N GLY A 440 86.92 76.03 198.91
CA GLY A 440 86.27 77.07 199.70
C GLY A 440 85.68 78.24 198.91
N LEU A 441 85.52 78.10 197.59
CA LEU A 441 85.11 79.20 196.70
C LEU A 441 83.58 79.34 196.51
N ILE A 442 82.77 78.30 196.76
CA ILE A 442 81.31 78.27 196.48
C ILE A 442 80.50 77.54 197.57
N HIS A 443 79.24 77.94 197.79
CA HIS A 443 78.19 77.20 198.50
C HIS A 443 77.03 76.82 197.52
N SER A 444 76.48 75.58 197.57
CA SER A 444 75.49 75.00 196.61
C SER A 444 76.07 74.70 195.20
N SER A 445 75.46 73.97 194.24
CA SER A 445 74.17 73.22 194.14
C SER A 445 74.37 71.82 193.48
N MET A 446 73.43 71.24 192.70
CA MET A 446 73.58 69.95 191.95
C MET A 446 72.67 69.74 190.69
N LYS A 447 73.30 69.28 189.57
CA LYS A 447 72.98 68.25 188.52
C LYS A 447 71.87 68.29 187.40
N ASP A 448 72.37 68.05 186.17
CA ASP A 448 72.00 67.11 185.04
C ASP A 448 70.55 66.78 184.56
N PRO A 449 70.24 66.98 183.25
CA PRO A 449 69.16 66.32 182.45
C PRO A 449 69.76 65.37 181.34
N ASP A 450 69.10 64.80 180.30
CA ASP A 450 67.73 64.83 179.72
C ASP A 450 67.25 63.44 179.16
N GLN A 451 66.69 63.32 177.92
CA GLN A 451 65.69 62.28 177.54
C GLN A 451 65.87 61.60 176.14
N PRO A 452 65.27 60.41 175.87
CA PRO A 452 65.45 59.63 174.62
C PRO A 452 64.17 59.43 173.72
N ALA A 453 64.35 58.84 172.52
CA ALA A 453 63.28 58.47 171.56
C ALA A 453 63.69 57.32 170.59
N ARG A 454 62.86 56.67 169.74
CA ARG A 454 61.41 56.24 169.67
C ARG A 454 61.32 55.05 168.66
N LYS A 455 60.22 54.27 168.61
CA LYS A 455 60.15 52.91 167.96
C LYS A 455 58.72 52.46 167.56
N SER A 456 58.62 51.33 166.86
CA SER A 456 57.52 50.32 166.92
C SER A 456 58.09 48.92 166.54
N SER A 457 57.65 47.70 166.91
CA SER A 457 56.66 47.08 167.83
C SER A 457 55.17 46.97 167.43
N ARG A 458 54.48 45.79 167.52
CA ARG A 458 54.92 44.38 167.73
C ARG A 458 53.85 43.28 167.42
N THR A 459 52.56 43.54 167.61
CA THR A 459 51.63 42.62 168.31
C THR A 459 51.11 41.35 167.62
N GLN A 460 50.94 41.30 166.29
CA GLN A 460 50.18 40.21 165.66
C GLN A 460 50.86 38.83 165.73
N ALA A 461 52.17 38.79 165.98
CA ALA A 461 52.96 37.58 166.20
C ALA A 461 52.58 36.75 167.45
N PHE A 462 51.62 37.22 168.26
CA PHE A 462 51.09 36.49 169.41
C PHE A 462 49.80 35.70 169.12
N ILE A 463 48.98 36.11 168.14
CA ILE A 463 47.64 35.54 167.97
C ILE A 463 47.67 34.31 167.05
N SER A 464 48.15 34.45 165.82
CA SER A 464 48.10 33.38 164.80
C SER A 464 48.77 32.08 165.25
N ARG A 465 49.93 32.20 165.91
CA ARG A 465 50.73 31.07 166.40
C ARG A 465 50.19 30.44 167.69
N TRP A 466 49.16 31.01 168.31
CA TRP A 466 48.45 30.44 169.45
C TRP A 466 47.16 29.72 169.00
N THR A 467 46.44 30.29 168.03
CA THR A 467 45.28 29.60 167.40
C THR A 467 45.69 28.29 166.73
N GLU A 468 46.76 28.30 165.94
CA GLU A 468 47.21 27.13 165.13
C GLU A 468 47.62 25.91 165.96
N TYR A 469 48.04 26.09 167.22
CA TYR A 469 48.47 24.97 168.07
C TYR A 469 47.49 24.62 169.21
N LEU A 470 46.60 25.53 169.63
CA LEU A 470 45.44 25.11 170.43
C LEU A 470 44.54 24.16 169.65
N GLU A 471 44.39 24.36 168.34
CA GLU A 471 43.73 23.42 167.42
C GLU A 471 44.46 22.05 167.43
N LYS A 472 45.78 22.07 167.21
CA LYS A 472 46.62 20.86 167.13
C LYS A 472 46.85 20.11 168.47
N GLU A 473 46.58 20.74 169.61
CA GLU A 473 46.67 20.14 170.95
C GLU A 473 45.29 19.90 171.59
N SER A 474 44.18 20.17 170.87
CA SER A 474 42.81 19.84 171.28
C SER A 474 42.15 18.72 170.48
N GLU A 475 42.62 18.38 169.26
CA GLU A 475 42.41 17.04 168.66
C GLU A 475 43.34 15.98 169.28
N LYS A 476 43.32 16.00 170.62
CA LYS A 476 44.03 15.14 171.55
C LYS A 476 43.35 13.77 171.68
N ASP A 477 44.11 12.84 172.26
CA ASP A 477 43.60 11.73 173.07
C ASP A 477 42.64 10.71 172.39
N VAL A 478 43.21 9.92 171.46
CA VAL A 478 43.02 8.46 171.42
C VAL A 478 44.39 7.78 171.35
#